data_AF-A0AAW5KJI0-F1
#
_entry.id   AF-A0AAW5KJI0-F1
#
_cell.length_a   1.000
_cell.length_b   1.000
_cell.length_c   1.000
_cell.angle_alpha   90.00
_cell.angle_beta   90.00
_cell.angle_gamma   90.00
#
_symmetry.space_group_name_H-M   'P 1'
#
loop_
_entity.id
_entity.type
_entity.pdbx_description
1 polymer ?
#
loop_
_entity_poly.entity_id
_entity_poly.type
_entity_poly.pdbx_seq_one_letter_code
_entity_poly.pdbx_strand_id
1 'polypeptide(L)'
;QQKILHAFQEQRIGGSHLTDTTGYGYVDRGRDALDQVFATAVGAEDALFRAGFASGTHAITVALFGVLRPGDVMLSVSGKHYDTLEEVIGLRGEGNGSLK
;
A
#
# COMPACT_ATOMS: atom_id res chain seq x y z
N GLN A 1 18.67 -9.03 -2.88
CA GLN A 1 19.06 -9.12 -1.45
C GLN A 1 19.80 -7.87 -0.97
N GLN A 2 20.88 -7.42 -1.64
CA GLN A 2 21.64 -6.22 -1.25
C GLN A 2 20.79 -4.94 -1.10
N LYS A 3 19.82 -4.70 -1.99
CA LYS A 3 18.90 -3.56 -1.92
C LYS A 3 18.12 -3.48 -0.60
N ILE A 4 17.56 -4.61 -0.15
CA ILE A 4 16.81 -4.67 1.11
C ILE A 4 17.74 -4.48 2.30
N LEU A 5 18.91 -5.15 2.28
CA LEU A 5 19.89 -5.01 3.35
C LEU A 5 20.34 -3.55 3.50
N HIS A 6 20.62 -2.87 2.37
CA HIS A 6 20.96 -1.45 2.36
C HIS A 6 19.85 -0.59 3.00
N ALA A 7 18.60 -0.78 2.59
CA ALA A 7 17.47 -0.04 3.16
C ALA A 7 17.35 -0.24 4.68
N PHE A 8 17.54 -1.46 5.18
CA PHE A 8 17.55 -1.73 6.63
C PHE A 8 18.72 -1.02 7.36
N GLN A 9 19.90 -1.00 6.75
CA GLN A 9 21.09 -0.34 7.30
C GLN A 9 20.94 1.18 7.32
N GLU A 10 20.43 1.76 6.24
CA GLU A 10 20.19 3.19 6.08
C GLU A 10 19.21 3.72 7.13
N GLN A 11 18.10 2.99 7.33
CA GLN A 11 17.10 3.32 8.35
C GLN A 11 17.48 2.85 9.77
N ARG A 12 18.69 2.27 9.95
CA ARG A 12 19.24 1.82 11.23
C ARG A 12 18.28 0.93 12.03
N ILE A 13 17.64 0.00 11.33
CA ILE A 13 16.71 -0.94 11.97
C ILE A 13 17.46 -1.77 13.02
N GLY A 14 16.80 -1.98 14.14
CA GLY A 14 17.34 -2.66 15.32
C GLY A 14 16.22 -3.15 16.22
N GLY A 15 16.57 -3.82 17.32
CA GLY A 15 15.58 -4.48 18.20
C GLY A 15 14.49 -3.56 18.75
N SER A 16 14.78 -2.26 18.94
CA SER A 16 13.79 -1.27 19.39
C SER A 16 12.66 -1.00 18.38
N HIS A 17 12.83 -1.37 17.12
CA HIS A 17 11.81 -1.26 16.08
C HIS A 17 10.89 -2.49 16.02
N LEU A 18 11.22 -3.54 16.79
CA LEU A 18 10.46 -4.79 16.85
C LEU A 18 9.56 -4.84 18.09
N THR A 19 9.16 -3.68 18.59
CA THR A 19 8.28 -3.55 19.75
C THR A 19 6.84 -3.47 19.32
N ASP A 20 5.95 -4.15 20.04
CA ASP A 20 4.52 -4.07 19.77
C ASP A 20 3.93 -2.70 20.14
N THR A 21 2.91 -2.30 19.40
CA THR A 21 2.03 -1.19 19.76
C THR A 21 0.59 -1.68 19.87
N THR A 22 -0.18 -1.08 20.77
CA THR A 22 -1.59 -1.45 21.01
C THR A 22 -2.48 -0.22 20.97
N GLY A 23 -3.80 -0.44 20.91
CA GLY A 23 -4.78 0.65 20.84
C GLY A 23 -4.66 1.43 19.52
N TYR A 24 -4.60 2.77 19.61
CA TYR A 24 -4.53 3.64 18.43
C TYR A 24 -3.22 3.53 17.64
N GLY A 25 -2.15 3.01 18.26
CA GLY A 25 -0.85 2.84 17.59
C GLY A 25 -0.19 4.16 17.20
N TYR A 26 -0.35 5.23 17.97
CA TYR A 26 0.38 6.49 17.73
C TYR A 26 1.87 6.34 18.06
N VAL A 27 2.71 7.05 17.31
CA VAL A 27 4.18 7.11 17.51
C VAL A 27 4.82 5.71 17.48
N ASP A 28 4.33 4.85 16.60
CA ASP A 28 4.89 3.53 16.37
C ASP A 28 6.14 3.62 15.47
N ARG A 29 7.30 3.71 16.13
CA ARG A 29 8.59 3.81 15.44
C ARG A 29 8.90 2.59 14.57
N GLY A 30 8.45 1.40 14.95
CA GLY A 30 8.70 0.18 14.19
C GLY A 30 7.96 0.21 12.87
N ARG A 31 6.69 0.59 12.93
CA ARG A 31 5.83 0.75 11.76
C ARG A 31 6.31 1.88 10.83
N ASP A 32 6.62 3.04 11.39
CA ASP A 32 7.06 4.19 10.60
C ASP A 32 8.44 3.92 9.94
N ALA A 33 9.34 3.20 10.63
CA ALA A 33 10.62 2.80 10.05
C ALA A 33 10.46 1.73 8.95
N LEU A 34 9.49 0.83 9.08
CA LEU A 34 9.18 -0.17 8.06
C LEU A 34 8.70 0.46 6.75
N ASP A 35 7.92 1.54 6.84
CA ASP A 35 7.56 2.33 5.66
C ASP A 35 8.78 2.87 4.95
N GLN A 36 9.69 3.52 5.70
CA GLN A 36 10.90 4.12 5.14
C GLN A 36 11.82 3.06 4.51
N VAL A 37 11.94 1.89 5.14
CA VAL A 37 12.66 0.75 4.56
C VAL A 37 12.04 0.34 3.24
N PHE A 38 10.71 0.21 3.17
CA PHE A 38 10.04 -0.21 1.94
C PHE A 38 10.15 0.86 0.85
N ALA A 39 9.93 2.14 1.18
CA ALA A 39 10.10 3.28 0.29
C ALA A 39 11.51 3.29 -0.33
N THR A 40 12.55 3.20 0.51
CA THR A 40 13.95 3.10 0.08
C THR A 40 14.18 1.87 -0.81
N ALA A 41 13.63 0.72 -0.40
CA ALA A 41 13.76 -0.54 -1.11
C ALA A 41 13.02 -0.62 -2.44
N VAL A 42 12.06 0.26 -2.72
CA VAL A 42 11.39 0.35 -4.03
C VAL A 42 11.82 1.58 -4.83
N GLY A 43 12.45 2.56 -4.18
CA GLY A 43 12.84 3.83 -4.78
C GLY A 43 11.68 4.82 -4.86
N ALA A 44 10.74 4.76 -3.92
CA ALA A 44 9.64 5.70 -3.79
C ALA A 44 9.98 6.76 -2.73
N GLU A 45 9.31 7.91 -2.82
CA GLU A 45 9.44 9.00 -1.84
C GLU A 45 8.82 8.62 -0.48
N ASP A 46 7.78 7.80 -0.50
CA ASP A 46 7.07 7.34 0.69
C ASP A 46 6.46 5.94 0.46
N ALA A 47 6.07 5.28 1.53
CA ALA A 47 5.37 3.99 1.48
C ALA A 47 4.36 3.84 2.62
N LEU A 48 3.34 3.01 2.39
CA LEU A 48 2.37 2.62 3.40
C LEU A 48 2.35 1.10 3.53
N PHE A 49 3.16 0.56 4.43
CA PHE A 49 3.29 -0.86 4.69
C PHE A 49 2.55 -1.25 5.97
N ARG A 50 1.39 -1.91 5.83
CA ARG A 50 0.48 -2.18 6.96
C ARG A 50 -0.08 -3.59 6.92
N ALA A 51 -0.18 -4.22 8.10
CA ALA A 51 -0.93 -5.45 8.29
C ALA A 51 -2.45 -5.27 8.12
N GLY A 52 -2.96 -4.03 8.18
CA GLY A 52 -4.37 -3.70 7.93
C GLY A 52 -4.83 -3.97 6.49
N PHE A 53 -3.89 -4.09 5.53
CA PHE A 53 -4.23 -4.55 4.19
C PHE A 53 -4.47 -6.05 4.17
N ALA A 54 -5.73 -6.45 4.03
CA ALA A 54 -6.12 -7.85 3.88
C ALA A 54 -5.49 -8.55 2.64
N SER A 55 -5.18 -7.82 1.57
CA SER A 55 -4.62 -8.40 0.33
C SER A 55 -3.96 -7.36 -0.58
N GLY A 56 -3.28 -7.83 -1.63
CA GLY A 56 -2.75 -6.96 -2.69
C GLY A 56 -3.85 -6.22 -3.46
N THR A 57 -4.99 -6.88 -3.74
CA THR A 57 -6.14 -6.21 -4.36
C THR A 57 -6.66 -5.08 -3.48
N HIS A 58 -6.73 -5.28 -2.15
CA HIS A 58 -7.11 -4.22 -1.22
C HIS A 58 -6.13 -3.03 -1.27
N ALA A 59 -4.81 -3.27 -1.33
CA ALA A 59 -3.83 -2.20 -1.46
C ALA A 59 -4.01 -1.38 -2.75
N ILE A 60 -4.24 -2.05 -3.89
CA ILE A 60 -4.49 -1.37 -5.18
C ILE A 60 -5.81 -0.59 -5.12
N THR A 61 -6.88 -1.16 -4.57
CA THR A 61 -8.15 -0.47 -4.37
C THR A 61 -7.98 0.81 -3.56
N VAL A 62 -7.31 0.74 -2.41
CA VAL A 62 -7.07 1.94 -1.57
C VAL A 62 -6.26 3.00 -2.32
N ALA A 63 -5.25 2.59 -3.10
CA ALA A 63 -4.50 3.54 -3.93
C ALA A 63 -5.39 4.23 -4.97
N LEU A 64 -6.21 3.48 -5.70
CA LEU A 64 -7.10 4.01 -6.74
C LEU A 64 -8.14 4.97 -6.14
N PHE A 65 -8.84 4.57 -5.08
CA PHE A 65 -9.82 5.44 -4.40
C PHE A 65 -9.16 6.64 -3.70
N GLY A 66 -7.92 6.49 -3.24
CA GLY A 66 -7.16 7.58 -2.63
C GLY A 66 -6.86 8.71 -3.60
N VAL A 67 -6.58 8.39 -4.87
CA VAL A 67 -6.19 9.38 -5.89
C VAL A 67 -7.34 9.83 -6.79
N LEU A 68 -8.29 8.96 -7.14
CA LEU A 68 -9.40 9.29 -8.05
C LEU A 68 -10.51 10.06 -7.33
N ARG A 69 -11.15 10.98 -8.05
CA ARG A 69 -12.32 11.75 -7.63
C ARG A 69 -13.45 11.63 -8.65
N PRO A 70 -14.71 11.92 -8.27
CA PRO A 70 -15.83 11.91 -9.22
C PRO A 70 -15.55 12.80 -10.44
N GLY A 71 -15.63 12.22 -11.64
CA GLY A 71 -15.33 12.90 -12.90
C GLY A 71 -13.94 12.58 -13.47
N ASP A 72 -13.03 11.99 -12.68
CA ASP A 72 -11.74 11.53 -13.17
C ASP A 72 -11.89 10.28 -14.06
N VAL A 73 -10.90 10.08 -14.94
CA VAL A 73 -10.84 8.92 -15.84
C VAL A 73 -9.59 8.09 -15.53
N MET A 74 -9.78 6.83 -15.19
CA MET A 74 -8.70 5.84 -15.09
C MET A 74 -8.46 5.20 -16.46
N LEU A 75 -7.22 5.28 -16.96
CA LEU A 75 -6.79 4.61 -18.19
C LEU A 75 -5.84 3.45 -17.87
N SER A 76 -6.17 2.25 -18.34
CA SER A 76 -5.25 1.11 -18.31
C SER A 76 -4.61 0.90 -19.68
N VAL A 77 -3.27 0.91 -19.70
CA VAL A 77 -2.47 0.78 -20.93
C VAL A 77 -1.95 -0.63 -21.17
N SER A 78 -2.10 -1.54 -20.20
CA SER A 78 -1.62 -2.93 -20.26
C SER A 78 -2.72 -3.94 -20.64
N GLY A 79 -3.91 -3.47 -21.00
CA GLY A 79 -5.04 -4.30 -21.41
C GLY A 79 -5.98 -4.63 -20.25
N LYS A 80 -6.63 -5.80 -20.33
CA LYS A 80 -7.64 -6.22 -19.35
C LYS A 80 -6.97 -6.60 -18.02
N HIS A 81 -7.49 -6.06 -16.91
CA HIS A 81 -7.03 -6.39 -15.56
C HIS A 81 -7.43 -7.82 -15.14
N TYR A 82 -6.83 -8.31 -14.06
CA TYR A 82 -7.27 -9.56 -13.43
C TYR A 82 -8.64 -9.39 -12.74
N ASP A 83 -9.34 -10.50 -12.59
CA ASP A 83 -10.77 -10.58 -12.27
C ASP A 83 -11.22 -9.81 -11.02
N THR A 84 -10.47 -9.88 -9.92
CA THR A 84 -10.85 -9.21 -8.67
C THR A 84 -10.76 -7.68 -8.76
N LEU A 85 -9.96 -7.14 -9.69
CA LEU A 85 -9.89 -5.70 -9.92
C LEU A 85 -11.04 -5.19 -10.82
N GLU A 86 -11.66 -6.06 -11.61
CA GLU A 86 -12.83 -5.69 -12.43
C GLU A 86 -14.02 -5.25 -11.56
N GLU A 87 -14.20 -5.89 -10.39
CA GLU A 87 -15.26 -5.51 -9.44
C GLU A 87 -15.00 -4.17 -8.75
N VAL A 88 -13.73 -3.86 -8.51
CA VAL A 88 -13.31 -2.58 -7.92
C VAL A 88 -13.55 -1.44 -8.90
N ILE A 89 -13.21 -1.65 -10.18
CA ILE A 89 -13.41 -0.67 -11.26
C ILE A 89 -14.90 -0.51 -11.60
N GLY A 90 -15.73 -1.54 -11.35
CA GLY A 90 -17.16 -1.52 -11.69
C GLY A 90 -17.46 -2.06 -13.09
N LEU A 91 -16.58 -2.92 -13.62
CA LEU A 91 -16.80 -3.68 -14.86
C LEU A 91 -17.60 -4.96 -14.61
N ARG A 92 -17.61 -5.45 -13.36
CA ARG A 92 -18.35 -6.65 -12.91
C ARG A 92 -18.98 -6.38 -11.55
N GLY A 93 -20.18 -6.94 -11.31
CA GLY A 93 -20.92 -6.73 -10.06
C GLY A 93 -21.62 -5.36 -10.00
N GLU A 94 -22.58 -5.22 -9.08
CA GLU A 94 -23.34 -3.97 -8.87
C GLU A 94 -23.54 -3.71 -7.37
N GLY A 95 -23.59 -2.43 -6.97
CA GLY A 95 -23.96 -2.03 -5.61
C GLY A 95 -22.89 -2.20 -4.52
N ASN A 96 -21.61 -2.38 -4.90
CA ASN A 96 -20.48 -2.63 -3.98
C ASN A 96 -19.59 -1.40 -3.73
N GLY A 97 -19.97 -0.21 -4.20
CA GLY A 97 -19.15 1.00 -4.07
C GLY A 97 -17.91 1.01 -4.96
N SER A 98 -18.04 0.49 -6.20
CA SER A 98 -17.00 0.54 -7.23
C SER A 98 -16.65 1.98 -7.67
N LEU A 99 -15.63 2.13 -8.52
CA LEU A 99 -15.26 3.42 -9.14
C LEU A 99 -16.29 3.96 -10.16
N LYS A 100 -17.28 3.14 -10.54
CA LYS A 100 -18.38 3.50 -11.44
C LYS A 100 -19.50 4.25 -10.73
#